data_AF-A0A9W9SDE9-F1
#
_entry.id   AF-A0A9W9SDE9-F1
#
_cell.length_a   1.000
_cell.length_b   1.000
_cell.length_c   1.000
_cell.angle_alpha   90.00
_cell.angle_beta   90.00
_cell.angle_gamma   90.00
#
_symmetry.space_group_name_H-M   'P 1'
#
loop_
_entity.id
_entity.type
_entity.pdbx_description
1 polymer ?
#
loop_
_entity_poly.entity_id
_entity_poly.type
_entity_poly.pdbx_seq_one_letter_code
_entity_poly.pdbx_strand_id
1 'polypeptide(L)'
;MRSGGYWYFEYPNWSYLDGMYSLVPFLLTYTAHFDPKNESVTDDVIHQLDLLWTHCYQNESGLLVHGYDASKTASWANPVTGASPIVWDRSLGWYIMSLVDGLELSSPFPQRLVDYLRRRLEQLAESVISAADPETGCWWQVMTLPNKQGNYIESSGSAMFTAALFKAARLGYLPEKFASEARKAAGKCYNHLVDAFVVKNENGTLGYNGTVSVCSLNSSASYEYYVSQPLLYNSVHGTAAFVHASLEQEMLEDAEGPSRK
;
A
#
# COMPACT_ATOMS: atom_id res chain seq x y z
N MET A 1 -18.61 12.89 13.73
CA MET A 1 -17.28 12.23 13.69
C MET A 1 -16.25 13.22 14.23
N ARG A 2 -15.37 12.82 15.15
CA ARG A 2 -14.23 13.69 15.52
C ARG A 2 -13.35 13.88 14.30
N SER A 3 -12.98 15.13 14.00
CA SER A 3 -12.09 15.51 12.88
C SER A 3 -12.56 15.14 11.46
N GLY A 4 -13.80 14.66 11.25
CA GLY A 4 -14.33 14.38 9.91
C GLY A 4 -13.79 13.13 9.19
N GLY A 5 -13.03 12.27 9.88
CA GLY A 5 -12.53 11.01 9.30
C GLY A 5 -13.61 9.92 9.27
N TYR A 6 -13.66 9.15 8.17
CA TYR A 6 -14.50 7.96 8.09
C TYR A 6 -14.02 6.90 9.06
N TRP A 7 -14.98 6.20 9.66
CA TRP A 7 -14.68 5.07 10.52
C TRP A 7 -14.36 3.85 9.66
N TYR A 8 -13.35 3.10 10.07
CA TYR A 8 -13.04 1.83 9.46
C TYR A 8 -14.02 0.77 9.94
N PHE A 9 -14.79 0.21 9.01
CA PHE A 9 -15.78 -0.83 9.28
C PHE A 9 -16.77 -0.39 10.37
N GLU A 10 -16.90 -1.15 11.47
CA GLU A 10 -17.80 -0.84 12.58
C GLU A 10 -17.10 -0.11 13.75
N TYR A 11 -15.80 0.21 13.64
CA TYR A 11 -14.99 0.72 14.75
C TYR A 11 -15.10 2.24 14.92
N PRO A 12 -15.80 2.75 15.95
CA PRO A 12 -16.03 4.17 16.08
C PRO A 12 -14.73 4.93 16.35
N ASN A 13 -14.51 6.01 15.59
CA ASN A 13 -13.33 6.89 15.66
C ASN A 13 -12.02 6.27 15.17
N TRP A 14 -12.02 5.03 14.69
CA TRP A 14 -10.82 4.38 14.16
C TRP A 14 -10.79 4.53 12.65
N SER A 15 -9.61 4.79 12.09
CA SER A 15 -9.40 4.77 10.63
C SER A 15 -8.10 4.06 10.31
N TYR A 16 -8.13 3.22 9.28
CA TYR A 16 -7.02 2.35 8.86
C TYR A 16 -6.61 2.74 7.44
N LEU A 17 -5.32 2.56 7.13
CA LEU A 17 -4.79 2.75 5.78
C LEU A 17 -5.52 1.87 4.74
N ASP A 18 -5.95 0.68 5.16
CA ASP A 18 -6.66 -0.33 4.37
C ASP A 18 -7.90 0.23 3.64
N GLY A 19 -8.63 1.13 4.30
CA GLY A 19 -9.85 1.72 3.74
C GLY A 19 -9.61 2.61 2.52
N MET A 20 -8.39 3.15 2.36
CA MET A 20 -8.11 4.15 1.33
C MET A 20 -8.15 3.56 -0.08
N TYR A 21 -7.71 2.31 -0.25
CA TYR A 21 -7.78 1.67 -1.57
C TYR A 21 -9.21 1.40 -2.04
N SER A 22 -10.12 1.16 -1.10
CA SER A 22 -11.55 1.04 -1.44
C SER A 22 -12.21 2.40 -1.65
N LEU A 23 -11.82 3.41 -0.87
CA LEU A 23 -12.48 4.70 -0.83
C LEU A 23 -12.07 5.61 -2.00
N VAL A 24 -10.76 5.83 -2.20
CA VAL A 24 -10.26 6.85 -3.13
C VAL A 24 -10.63 6.51 -4.59
N PRO A 25 -10.30 5.32 -5.12
CA PRO A 25 -10.71 4.95 -6.47
C PRO A 25 -12.23 4.97 -6.66
N PHE A 26 -13.01 4.54 -5.65
CA PHE A 26 -14.46 4.56 -5.71
C PHE A 26 -15.01 5.98 -5.81
N LEU A 27 -14.62 6.88 -4.91
CA LEU A 27 -15.13 8.26 -4.88
C LEU A 27 -14.78 9.02 -6.16
N LEU A 28 -13.54 8.89 -6.65
CA LEU A 28 -13.12 9.56 -7.87
C LEU A 28 -13.83 8.99 -9.10
N THR A 29 -13.94 7.67 -9.21
CA THR A 29 -14.66 7.03 -10.32
C THR A 29 -16.14 7.39 -10.30
N TYR A 30 -16.79 7.28 -9.14
CA TYR A 30 -18.21 7.58 -9.01
C TYR A 30 -18.50 9.04 -9.36
N THR A 31 -17.70 9.97 -8.82
CA THR A 31 -17.90 11.40 -9.07
C THR A 31 -17.69 11.75 -10.54
N ALA A 32 -16.64 11.20 -11.18
CA ALA A 32 -16.39 11.45 -12.60
C ALA A 32 -17.53 10.96 -13.51
N HIS A 33 -18.20 9.86 -13.17
CA HIS A 33 -19.21 9.24 -14.04
C HIS A 33 -20.65 9.63 -13.70
N PHE A 34 -20.97 9.79 -12.43
CA PHE A 34 -22.35 9.88 -11.95
C PHE A 34 -22.67 11.19 -11.23
N ASP A 35 -21.66 11.92 -10.75
CA ASP A 35 -21.85 13.18 -10.03
C ASP A 35 -20.82 14.27 -10.38
N PRO A 36 -20.59 14.57 -11.68
CA PRO A 36 -19.47 15.42 -12.10
C PRO A 36 -19.55 16.89 -11.63
N LYS A 37 -20.65 17.28 -11.00
CA LYS A 37 -20.84 18.62 -10.41
C LYS A 37 -20.48 18.66 -8.92
N ASN A 38 -20.10 17.53 -8.33
CA ASN A 38 -19.71 17.46 -6.94
C ASN A 38 -18.27 17.97 -6.76
N GLU A 39 -18.17 19.20 -6.26
CA GLU A 39 -16.90 19.86 -6.00
C GLU A 39 -16.27 19.45 -4.65
N SER A 40 -17.05 18.82 -3.73
CA SER A 40 -16.56 18.47 -2.39
C SER A 40 -15.65 17.25 -2.39
N VAL A 41 -15.79 16.34 -3.36
CA VAL A 41 -15.05 15.07 -3.38
C VAL A 41 -13.53 15.26 -3.31
N THR A 42 -13.02 16.37 -3.87
CA THR A 42 -11.59 16.67 -3.82
C THR A 42 -11.13 16.95 -2.38
N ASP A 43 -11.90 17.75 -1.64
CA ASP A 43 -11.62 18.03 -0.23
C ASP A 43 -11.78 16.76 0.61
N ASP A 44 -12.82 15.97 0.33
CA ASP A 44 -13.06 14.72 1.05
C ASP A 44 -11.90 13.74 0.88
N VAL A 45 -11.45 13.48 -0.36
CA VAL A 45 -10.33 12.57 -0.64
C VAL A 45 -9.03 13.05 0.02
N ILE A 46 -8.69 14.33 -0.14
CA ILE A 46 -7.48 14.91 0.47
C ILE A 46 -7.56 14.77 1.99
N HIS A 47 -8.72 15.10 2.58
CA HIS A 47 -8.90 15.07 4.03
C HIS A 47 -8.75 13.66 4.62
N GLN A 48 -9.30 12.63 3.97
CA GLN A 48 -9.18 11.26 4.47
C GLN A 48 -7.74 10.73 4.42
N LEU A 49 -7.04 11.00 3.32
CA LEU A 49 -5.62 10.65 3.19
C LEU A 49 -4.77 11.44 4.20
N ASP A 50 -5.04 12.74 4.36
CA ASP A 50 -4.22 13.61 5.21
C ASP A 50 -4.41 13.34 6.71
N LEU A 51 -5.60 12.90 7.13
CA LEU A 51 -5.81 12.42 8.49
C LEU A 51 -4.93 11.19 8.78
N LEU A 52 -4.92 10.20 7.90
CA LEU A 52 -4.07 9.02 8.05
C LEU A 52 -2.60 9.40 8.03
N TRP A 53 -2.18 10.28 7.11
CA TRP A 53 -0.82 10.78 7.09
C TRP A 53 -0.44 11.48 8.40
N THR A 54 -1.26 12.43 8.84
CA THR A 54 -1.01 13.23 10.05
C THR A 54 -0.91 12.36 11.30
N HIS A 55 -1.78 11.36 11.42
CA HIS A 55 -1.82 10.51 12.61
C HIS A 55 -0.80 9.37 12.55
N CYS A 56 -0.55 8.78 11.38
CA CYS A 56 0.16 7.51 11.26
C CYS A 56 1.60 7.63 10.75
N TYR A 57 2.01 8.77 10.21
CA TYR A 57 3.36 8.98 9.68
C TYR A 57 4.42 8.93 10.79
N GLN A 58 5.46 8.12 10.59
CA GLN A 58 6.62 8.02 11.46
C GLN A 58 7.80 8.75 10.83
N ASN A 59 8.31 9.79 11.50
CA ASN A 59 9.43 10.60 10.99
C ASN A 59 10.71 9.78 10.82
N GLU A 60 10.95 8.79 11.69
CA GLU A 60 12.18 8.00 11.71
C GLU A 60 12.29 7.04 10.51
N SER A 61 11.16 6.46 10.08
CA SER A 61 11.11 5.51 8.96
C SER A 61 10.61 6.13 7.65
N GLY A 62 9.86 7.23 7.73
CA GLY A 62 9.11 7.81 6.61
C GLY A 62 7.89 6.98 6.19
N LEU A 63 7.54 5.94 6.95
CA LEU A 63 6.42 5.04 6.67
C LEU A 63 5.20 5.40 7.55
N LEU A 64 4.04 4.80 7.24
CA LEU A 64 2.82 4.97 8.02
C LEU A 64 2.48 3.67 8.78
N VAL A 65 2.09 3.80 10.05
CA VAL A 65 1.51 2.69 10.83
C VAL A 65 0.09 2.36 10.38
N HIS A 66 -0.40 1.16 10.69
CA HIS A 66 -1.66 0.57 10.20
C HIS A 66 -2.90 1.50 10.29
N GLY A 67 -3.03 2.25 11.38
CA GLY A 67 -4.15 3.17 11.55
C GLY A 67 -4.07 3.98 12.84
N TYR A 68 -5.14 4.72 13.13
CA TYR A 68 -5.26 5.55 14.33
C TYR A 68 -6.66 5.50 14.96
N ASP A 69 -6.72 5.83 16.25
CA ASP A 69 -7.94 6.11 16.99
C ASP A 69 -8.02 7.61 17.32
N ALA A 70 -8.98 8.32 16.70
CA ALA A 70 -9.20 9.75 16.91
C ALA A 70 -9.63 10.08 18.36
N SER A 71 -10.15 9.11 19.10
CA SER A 71 -10.50 9.26 20.52
C SER A 71 -9.32 9.02 21.46
N LYS A 72 -8.28 8.34 20.99
CA LYS A 72 -7.08 7.94 21.76
C LYS A 72 -7.43 7.12 23.00
N THR A 73 -8.46 6.28 22.90
CA THR A 73 -8.96 5.45 24.00
C THR A 73 -8.67 3.98 23.81
N ALA A 74 -8.38 3.54 22.58
CA ALA A 74 -7.93 2.18 22.32
C ALA A 74 -6.60 1.88 23.05
N SER A 75 -6.44 0.66 23.56
CA SER A 75 -5.25 0.27 24.35
C SER A 75 -3.94 0.34 23.58
N TRP A 76 -4.00 0.25 22.24
CA TRP A 76 -2.85 0.35 21.34
C TRP A 76 -2.59 1.77 20.84
N ALA A 77 -3.51 2.71 21.08
CA ALA A 77 -3.44 4.05 20.51
C ALA A 77 -2.39 4.89 21.25
N ASN A 78 -1.49 5.49 20.47
CA ASN A 78 -0.56 6.47 21.00
C ASN A 78 -1.32 7.64 21.68
N PRO A 79 -0.96 8.06 22.90
CA PRO A 79 -1.72 9.09 23.63
C PRO A 79 -1.64 10.49 23.02
N VAL A 80 -0.65 10.74 22.14
CA VAL A 80 -0.47 12.02 21.45
C VAL A 80 -1.09 11.97 20.06
N THR A 81 -0.74 10.97 19.25
CA THR A 81 -1.15 10.90 17.85
C THR A 81 -2.37 10.04 17.61
N GLY A 82 -2.75 9.15 18.52
CA GLY A 82 -3.78 8.14 18.31
C GLY A 82 -3.31 6.96 17.45
N ALA A 83 -2.09 6.99 16.92
CA ALA A 83 -1.57 5.99 16.00
C ALA A 83 -1.37 4.62 16.65
N SER A 84 -1.53 3.56 15.86
CA SER A 84 -1.09 2.21 16.18
C SER A 84 0.45 2.09 16.20
N PRO A 85 1.02 1.01 16.77
CA PRO A 85 2.48 0.95 16.96
C PRO A 85 3.24 0.33 15.78
N ILE A 86 2.58 -0.32 14.83
CA ILE A 86 3.21 -1.19 13.82
C ILE A 86 2.99 -0.67 12.40
N VAL A 87 4.08 -0.59 11.64
CA VAL A 87 4.05 -0.46 10.17
C VAL A 87 3.85 -1.86 9.60
N TRP A 88 2.58 -2.18 9.31
CA TRP A 88 2.19 -3.42 8.68
C TRP A 88 2.18 -3.24 7.16
N ASP A 89 2.93 -4.08 6.47
CA ASP A 89 3.23 -3.93 5.05
C ASP A 89 1.98 -3.87 4.16
N ARG A 90 1.03 -4.80 4.28
CA ARG A 90 -0.17 -4.82 3.42
C ARG A 90 -1.07 -3.62 3.65
N SER A 91 -1.19 -3.15 4.90
CA SER A 91 -1.96 -1.95 5.21
C SER A 91 -1.35 -0.71 4.56
N LEU A 92 -0.01 -0.59 4.57
CA LEU A 92 0.69 0.45 3.82
C LEU A 92 0.61 0.26 2.30
N GLY A 93 0.59 -0.99 1.83
CA GLY A 93 0.39 -1.37 0.44
C GLY A 93 -0.92 -0.82 -0.12
N TRP A 94 -2.02 -0.95 0.63
CA TRP A 94 -3.31 -0.35 0.27
C TRP A 94 -3.24 1.17 0.15
N TYR A 95 -2.53 1.82 1.07
CA TYR A 95 -2.38 3.27 1.04
C TYR A 95 -1.63 3.74 -0.20
N ILE A 96 -0.47 3.18 -0.51
CA ILE A 96 0.31 3.63 -1.67
C ILE A 96 -0.41 3.30 -2.99
N MET A 97 -1.08 2.15 -3.10
CA MET A 97 -1.90 1.85 -4.27
C MET A 97 -3.03 2.87 -4.44
N SER A 98 -3.65 3.34 -3.35
CA SER A 98 -4.69 4.37 -3.41
C SER A 98 -4.17 5.71 -3.95
N LEU A 99 -2.91 6.05 -3.68
CA LEU A 99 -2.27 7.26 -4.22
C LEU A 99 -2.03 7.14 -5.72
N VAL A 100 -1.50 5.99 -6.16
CA VAL A 100 -1.19 5.74 -7.58
C VAL A 100 -2.47 5.66 -8.42
N ASP A 101 -3.45 4.87 -7.99
CA ASP A 101 -4.72 4.73 -8.70
C ASP A 101 -5.54 6.03 -8.62
N GLY A 102 -5.44 6.75 -7.50
CA GLY A 102 -6.00 8.09 -7.36
C GLY A 102 -5.43 9.07 -8.40
N LEU A 103 -4.12 9.03 -8.67
CA LEU A 103 -3.49 9.87 -9.70
C LEU A 103 -3.98 9.51 -11.10
N GLU A 104 -4.12 8.22 -11.42
CA GLU A 104 -4.65 7.78 -12.71
C GLU A 104 -6.08 8.27 -12.95
N LEU A 105 -6.90 8.28 -11.89
CA LEU A 105 -8.29 8.74 -11.93
C LEU A 105 -8.44 10.27 -11.78
N SER A 106 -7.36 10.99 -11.48
CA SER A 106 -7.41 12.41 -11.12
C SER A 106 -7.60 13.38 -12.29
N SER A 107 -7.54 12.92 -13.54
CA SER A 107 -7.59 13.80 -14.72
C SER A 107 -8.81 14.73 -14.82
N PRO A 108 -10.03 14.36 -14.38
CA PRO A 108 -11.20 15.26 -14.38
C PRO A 108 -11.24 16.21 -13.18
N PHE A 109 -10.32 16.07 -12.22
CA PHE A 109 -10.36 16.77 -10.94
C PHE A 109 -9.38 17.96 -10.88
N PRO A 110 -9.58 18.90 -9.94
CA PRO A 110 -8.70 20.05 -9.80
C PRO A 110 -7.24 19.68 -9.54
N GLN A 111 -6.31 20.48 -10.08
CA GLN A 111 -4.86 20.27 -9.96
C GLN A 111 -4.38 20.06 -8.51
N ARG A 112 -5.04 20.69 -7.53
CA ARG A 112 -4.71 20.52 -6.11
C ARG A 112 -4.78 19.07 -5.62
N LEU A 113 -5.69 18.25 -6.19
CA LEU A 113 -5.77 16.82 -5.89
C LEU A 113 -4.54 16.10 -6.45
N VAL A 114 -4.23 16.34 -7.73
CA VAL A 114 -3.08 15.76 -8.43
C VAL A 114 -1.80 16.08 -7.67
N ASP A 115 -1.61 17.34 -7.27
CA ASP A 115 -0.42 17.78 -6.55
C ASP A 115 -0.33 17.16 -5.16
N TYR A 116 -1.46 16.98 -4.46
CA TYR A 116 -1.48 16.30 -3.18
C TYR A 116 -1.06 14.84 -3.32
N LEU A 117 -1.73 14.09 -4.21
CA LEU A 117 -1.48 12.67 -4.40
C LEU A 117 -0.03 12.42 -4.88
N ARG A 118 0.48 13.22 -5.82
CA ARG A 118 1.85 13.11 -6.31
C ARG A 118 2.87 13.35 -5.21
N ARG A 119 2.72 14.42 -4.42
CA ARG A 119 3.64 14.70 -3.31
C ARG A 119 3.67 13.57 -2.29
N ARG A 120 2.51 13.03 -1.91
CA ARG A 120 2.44 11.91 -0.96
C ARG A 120 3.01 10.63 -1.54
N LEU A 121 2.78 10.37 -2.83
CA LEU A 121 3.34 9.22 -3.52
C LEU A 121 4.87 9.30 -3.58
N GLU A 122 5.43 10.44 -3.99
CA GLU A 122 6.88 10.64 -4.05
C GLU A 122 7.54 10.42 -2.68
N GLN A 123 6.98 11.06 -1.63
CA GLN A 123 7.47 10.89 -0.25
C GLN A 123 7.43 9.43 0.21
N LEU A 124 6.29 8.76 0.02
CA LEU A 124 6.11 7.41 0.53
C LEU A 124 6.89 6.38 -0.27
N ALA A 125 6.95 6.52 -1.60
CA ALA A 125 7.70 5.61 -2.46
C ALA A 125 9.19 5.62 -2.09
N GLU A 126 9.77 6.78 -1.71
CA GLU A 126 11.18 6.87 -1.32
C GLU A 126 11.45 6.03 -0.06
N SER A 127 10.57 6.16 0.94
CA SER A 127 10.66 5.39 2.18
C SER A 127 10.38 3.90 1.96
N VAL A 128 9.43 3.54 1.09
CA VAL A 128 9.15 2.15 0.73
C VAL A 128 10.35 1.51 0.05
N ILE A 129 10.95 2.15 -0.95
CA ILE A 129 12.17 1.64 -1.62
C ILE A 129 13.31 1.47 -0.62
N SER A 130 13.49 2.44 0.28
CA SER A 130 14.53 2.38 1.32
C SER A 130 14.32 1.26 2.34
N ALA A 131 13.07 0.83 2.54
CA ALA A 131 12.71 -0.26 3.45
C ALA A 131 12.74 -1.66 2.80
N ALA A 132 13.04 -1.75 1.50
CA ALA A 132 13.14 -3.02 0.80
C ALA A 132 14.31 -3.87 1.35
N ASP A 133 14.05 -5.15 1.54
CA ASP A 133 15.05 -6.11 1.97
C ASP A 133 16.17 -6.23 0.90
N PRO A 134 17.45 -6.04 1.26
CA PRO A 134 18.53 -5.99 0.28
C PRO A 134 18.81 -7.34 -0.38
N GLU A 135 18.36 -8.46 0.17
CA GLU A 135 18.57 -9.80 -0.43
C GLU A 135 17.47 -10.10 -1.45
N THR A 136 16.21 -9.98 -1.03
CA THR A 136 15.03 -10.37 -1.81
C THR A 136 14.45 -9.24 -2.66
N GLY A 137 14.71 -7.98 -2.28
CA GLY A 137 14.04 -6.79 -2.83
C GLY A 137 12.62 -6.58 -2.31
N CYS A 138 12.08 -7.52 -1.53
CA CYS A 138 10.70 -7.49 -1.03
C CYS A 138 10.64 -6.91 0.39
N TRP A 139 9.45 -6.93 1.01
CA TRP A 139 9.20 -6.25 2.27
C TRP A 139 8.78 -7.22 3.37
N TRP A 140 9.21 -6.87 4.59
CA TRP A 140 8.90 -7.61 5.80
C TRP A 140 7.48 -7.29 6.29
N GLN A 141 6.74 -8.30 6.77
CA GLN A 141 5.40 -8.16 7.38
C GLN A 141 5.33 -6.98 8.37
N VAL A 142 6.34 -6.85 9.22
CA VAL A 142 6.58 -5.63 10.00
C VAL A 142 7.82 -4.92 9.44
N MET A 143 7.59 -3.86 8.66
CA MET A 143 8.63 -3.23 7.84
C MET A 143 9.74 -2.56 8.66
N THR A 144 9.43 -2.05 9.85
CA THR A 144 10.38 -1.33 10.70
C THR A 144 11.22 -2.23 11.61
N LEU A 145 10.99 -3.55 11.58
CA LEU A 145 11.71 -4.52 12.41
C LEU A 145 12.25 -5.68 11.56
N PRO A 146 13.06 -5.41 10.51
CA PRO A 146 13.64 -6.45 9.68
C PRO A 146 14.51 -7.38 10.52
N ASN A 147 14.57 -8.67 10.16
CA ASN A 147 15.34 -9.71 10.85
C ASN A 147 14.97 -9.96 12.32
N LYS A 148 13.95 -9.28 12.87
CA LYS A 148 13.45 -9.61 14.21
C LYS A 148 12.85 -11.00 14.19
N GLN A 149 13.14 -11.80 15.21
CA GLN A 149 12.67 -13.19 15.31
C GLN A 149 11.16 -13.30 15.05
N GLY A 150 10.79 -14.21 14.15
CA GLY A 150 9.40 -14.45 13.76
C GLY A 150 8.88 -13.56 12.63
N ASN A 151 9.57 -12.46 12.27
CA ASN A 151 9.23 -11.67 11.10
C ASN A 151 9.56 -12.47 9.82
N TYR A 152 8.94 -12.09 8.70
CA TYR A 152 9.12 -12.76 7.42
C TYR A 152 8.84 -11.79 6.26
N ILE A 153 9.36 -12.11 5.08
CA ILE A 153 8.96 -11.46 3.82
C ILE A 153 7.52 -11.87 3.50
N GLU A 154 6.62 -10.90 3.43
CA GLU A 154 5.19 -11.15 3.20
C GLU A 154 4.81 -10.82 1.76
N SER A 155 4.12 -11.76 1.12
CA SER A 155 3.93 -11.75 -0.33
C SER A 155 3.00 -10.64 -0.83
N SER A 156 1.94 -10.32 -0.08
CA SER A 156 0.89 -9.43 -0.57
C SER A 156 1.27 -7.95 -0.49
N GLY A 157 1.80 -7.47 0.63
CA GLY A 157 2.32 -6.11 0.74
C GLY A 157 3.47 -5.91 -0.24
N SER A 158 4.35 -6.91 -0.36
CA SER A 158 5.42 -6.90 -1.35
C SER A 158 4.92 -6.80 -2.79
N ALA A 159 3.88 -7.54 -3.16
CA ALA A 159 3.25 -7.46 -4.48
C ALA A 159 2.55 -6.10 -4.71
N MET A 160 1.90 -5.53 -3.69
CA MET A 160 1.28 -4.20 -3.76
C MET A 160 2.30 -3.09 -3.97
N PHE A 161 3.41 -3.11 -3.24
CA PHE A 161 4.51 -2.16 -3.43
C PHE A 161 5.11 -2.30 -4.84
N THR A 162 5.33 -3.53 -5.29
CA THR A 162 5.82 -3.82 -6.64
C THR A 162 4.89 -3.23 -7.71
N ALA A 163 3.59 -3.50 -7.62
CA ALA A 163 2.59 -2.95 -8.54
C ALA A 163 2.55 -1.42 -8.52
N ALA A 164 2.52 -0.81 -7.33
CA ALA A 164 2.46 0.64 -7.17
C ALA A 164 3.72 1.33 -7.73
N LEU A 165 4.92 0.80 -7.46
CA LEU A 165 6.18 1.36 -7.93
C LEU A 165 6.33 1.24 -9.44
N PHE A 166 5.98 0.09 -10.03
CA PHE A 166 5.98 -0.06 -11.48
C PHE A 166 4.99 0.89 -12.15
N LYS A 167 3.75 0.94 -11.66
CA LYS A 167 2.71 1.80 -12.22
C LYS A 167 3.09 3.28 -12.11
N ALA A 168 3.60 3.71 -10.97
CA ALA A 168 4.06 5.08 -10.76
C ALA A 168 5.22 5.46 -11.70
N ALA A 169 6.17 4.55 -11.94
CA ALA A 169 7.24 4.76 -12.90
C ALA A 169 6.73 4.80 -14.36
N ARG A 170 5.86 3.84 -14.74
CA ARG A 170 5.29 3.74 -16.09
C ARG A 170 4.46 4.96 -16.47
N LEU A 171 3.67 5.47 -15.54
CA LEU A 171 2.79 6.63 -15.75
C LEU A 171 3.48 7.98 -15.52
N GLY A 172 4.79 8.00 -15.20
CA GLY A 172 5.56 9.23 -15.02
C GLY A 172 5.15 10.03 -13.78
N TYR A 173 4.69 9.35 -12.73
CA TYR A 173 4.30 9.99 -11.46
C TYR A 173 5.48 10.23 -10.52
N LEU A 174 6.64 9.70 -10.86
CA LEU A 174 7.90 9.87 -10.13
C LEU A 174 8.89 10.66 -10.99
N PRO A 175 9.75 11.50 -10.39
CA PRO A 175 10.87 12.13 -11.09
C PRO A 175 11.75 11.07 -11.77
N GLU A 176 12.33 11.38 -12.93
CA GLU A 176 13.01 10.39 -13.80
C GLU A 176 14.06 9.53 -13.08
N LYS A 177 14.95 10.17 -12.30
CA LYS A 177 15.97 9.46 -11.51
C LYS A 177 15.32 8.44 -10.56
N PHE A 178 14.24 8.87 -9.91
CA PHE A 178 13.53 8.09 -8.92
C PHE A 178 12.68 6.98 -9.56
N ALA A 179 12.14 7.21 -10.75
CA ALA A 179 11.45 6.19 -11.54
C ALA A 179 12.36 5.01 -11.93
N SER A 180 13.66 5.25 -12.13
CA SER A 180 14.65 4.18 -12.37
C SER A 180 14.91 3.35 -11.11
N GLU A 181 15.04 4.01 -9.95
CA GLU A 181 15.21 3.35 -8.65
C GLU A 181 13.97 2.52 -8.28
N ALA A 182 12.76 3.06 -8.52
CA ALA A 182 11.50 2.37 -8.34
C ALA A 182 11.40 1.10 -9.20
N ARG A 183 11.71 1.19 -10.50
CA ARG A 183 11.74 0.03 -11.41
C ARG A 183 12.72 -1.04 -10.95
N LYS A 184 13.91 -0.65 -10.51
CA LYS A 184 14.93 -1.59 -10.03
C LYS A 184 14.47 -2.31 -8.75
N ALA A 185 13.91 -1.59 -7.78
CA ALA A 185 13.41 -2.17 -6.54
C ALA A 185 12.25 -3.13 -6.81
N ALA A 186 11.25 -2.68 -7.57
CA ALA A 186 10.08 -3.48 -7.94
C ALA A 186 10.46 -4.72 -8.78
N GLY A 187 11.37 -4.59 -9.76
CA GLY A 187 11.85 -5.71 -10.56
C GLY A 187 12.59 -6.77 -9.74
N LYS A 188 13.37 -6.34 -8.74
CA LYS A 188 14.02 -7.28 -7.83
C LYS A 188 12.99 -8.06 -7.00
N CYS A 189 12.03 -7.36 -6.39
CA CYS A 189 10.98 -8.05 -5.65
C CYS A 189 10.13 -8.94 -6.54
N TYR A 190 9.72 -8.47 -7.73
CA TYR A 190 8.91 -9.26 -8.66
C TYR A 190 9.53 -10.61 -8.97
N ASN A 191 10.82 -10.64 -9.30
CA ASN A 191 11.55 -11.88 -9.53
C ASN A 191 11.53 -12.79 -8.29
N HIS A 192 11.74 -12.24 -7.10
CA HIS A 192 11.63 -13.00 -5.87
C HIS A 192 10.20 -13.52 -5.61
N LEU A 193 9.17 -12.73 -5.91
CA LEU A 193 7.77 -13.16 -5.77
C LEU A 193 7.45 -14.35 -6.69
N VAL A 194 7.93 -14.30 -7.94
CA VAL A 194 7.81 -15.40 -8.90
C VAL A 194 8.54 -16.64 -8.37
N ASP A 195 9.78 -16.50 -7.92
CA ASP A 195 10.60 -17.65 -7.51
C ASP A 195 10.16 -18.28 -6.19
N ALA A 196 9.74 -17.46 -5.21
CA ALA A 196 9.49 -17.90 -3.84
C ALA A 196 8.01 -18.18 -3.54
N PHE A 197 7.08 -17.47 -4.19
CA PHE A 197 5.67 -17.51 -3.81
C PHE A 197 4.73 -18.06 -4.88
N VAL A 198 5.11 -18.05 -6.16
CA VAL A 198 4.33 -18.73 -7.21
C VAL A 198 4.57 -20.24 -7.15
N VAL A 199 3.48 -20.99 -6.98
CA VAL A 199 3.51 -22.45 -6.88
C VAL A 199 2.97 -23.05 -8.18
N LYS A 200 3.76 -23.88 -8.85
CA LYS A 200 3.32 -24.67 -10.00
C LYS A 200 2.68 -25.97 -9.51
N ASN A 201 1.37 -26.09 -9.65
CA ASN A 201 0.64 -27.28 -9.23
C ASN A 201 0.74 -28.40 -10.27
N GLU A 202 0.62 -29.65 -9.85
CA GLU A 202 0.68 -30.83 -10.75
C GLU A 202 -0.40 -30.83 -11.84
N ASN A 203 -1.55 -30.20 -11.56
CA ASN A 203 -2.67 -30.08 -12.50
C ASN A 203 -2.47 -28.97 -13.56
N GLY A 204 -1.28 -28.35 -13.63
CA GLY A 204 -0.95 -27.28 -14.57
C GLY A 204 -1.47 -25.90 -14.18
N THR A 205 -2.12 -25.75 -13.03
CA THR A 205 -2.53 -24.44 -12.49
C THR A 205 -1.40 -23.79 -11.70
N LEU A 206 -1.50 -22.47 -11.50
CA LEU A 206 -0.65 -21.72 -10.58
C LEU A 206 -1.39 -21.50 -9.26
N GLY A 207 -0.66 -21.56 -8.16
CA GLY A 207 -1.07 -21.05 -6.87
C GLY A 207 -0.10 -19.98 -6.37
N TYR A 208 -0.45 -19.37 -5.24
CA TYR A 208 0.30 -18.29 -4.63
C TYR A 208 0.37 -18.45 -3.12
N ASN A 209 1.56 -18.35 -2.53
CA ASN A 209 1.81 -18.61 -1.12
C ASN A 209 2.40 -17.38 -0.40
N GLY A 210 2.59 -17.48 0.93
CA GLY A 210 3.27 -16.45 1.72
C GLY A 210 2.41 -15.23 2.05
N THR A 211 1.08 -15.34 1.87
CA THR A 211 0.16 -14.23 2.14
C THR A 211 -0.39 -14.32 3.56
N VAL A 212 -0.18 -13.30 4.38
CA VAL A 212 -0.73 -13.27 5.74
C VAL A 212 -2.26 -13.15 5.70
N SER A 213 -2.96 -13.75 6.66
CA SER A 213 -4.38 -13.52 6.92
C SER A 213 -4.63 -12.08 7.36
N VAL A 214 -5.88 -11.71 7.61
CA VAL A 214 -6.23 -10.34 8.02
C VAL A 214 -5.62 -10.01 9.38
N CYS A 215 -4.89 -8.90 9.46
CA CYS A 215 -4.53 -8.24 10.72
C CYS A 215 -5.54 -7.12 11.00
N SER A 216 -5.88 -6.88 12.26
CA SER A 216 -6.78 -5.80 12.69
C SER A 216 -6.24 -5.13 13.95
N LEU A 217 -6.54 -3.84 14.14
CA LEU A 217 -6.27 -3.16 15.41
C LEU A 217 -7.29 -3.50 16.50
N ASN A 218 -8.39 -4.19 16.18
CA ASN A 218 -9.23 -4.82 17.21
C ASN A 218 -8.56 -6.08 17.77
N SER A 219 -7.39 -5.88 18.38
CA SER A 219 -6.47 -6.90 18.85
C SER A 219 -5.50 -6.29 19.86
N SER A 220 -4.42 -7.00 20.22
CA SER A 220 -3.32 -6.40 20.99
C SER A 220 -2.53 -5.36 20.17
N ALA A 221 -2.66 -5.38 18.85
CA ALA A 221 -1.83 -4.62 17.89
C ALA A 221 -0.32 -4.71 18.17
N SER A 222 0.13 -5.78 18.84
CA SER A 222 1.53 -5.99 19.18
C SER A 222 2.29 -6.60 18.01
N TYR A 223 3.62 -6.49 18.02
CA TYR A 223 4.47 -7.16 17.03
C TYR A 223 4.13 -8.65 16.89
N GLU A 224 3.97 -9.35 18.02
CA GLU A 224 3.66 -10.78 18.09
C GLU A 224 2.32 -11.09 17.43
N TYR A 225 1.33 -10.20 17.55
CA TYR A 225 0.05 -10.37 16.87
C TYR A 225 0.22 -10.36 15.35
N TYR A 226 0.95 -9.40 14.78
CA TYR A 226 1.15 -9.29 13.33
C TYR A 226 1.95 -10.46 12.75
N VAL A 227 3.02 -10.90 13.42
CA VAL A 227 3.87 -11.97 12.89
C VAL A 227 3.34 -13.38 13.16
N SER A 228 2.38 -13.54 14.07
CA SER A 228 1.73 -14.83 14.35
C SER A 228 0.46 -15.09 13.52
N GLN A 229 -0.01 -14.10 12.75
CA GLN A 229 -1.16 -14.32 11.88
C GLN A 229 -0.87 -15.43 10.85
N PRO A 230 -1.83 -16.34 10.62
CA PRO A 230 -1.66 -17.43 9.66
C PRO A 230 -1.28 -16.96 8.26
N LEU A 231 -0.46 -17.74 7.56
CA LEU A 231 -0.27 -17.59 6.12
C LEU A 231 -1.31 -18.42 5.37
N LEU A 232 -1.98 -17.80 4.41
CA LEU A 232 -3.07 -18.36 3.63
C LEU A 232 -2.63 -18.60 2.18
N TYR A 233 -2.61 -19.86 1.78
CA TYR A 233 -2.42 -20.26 0.38
C TYR A 233 -3.60 -19.78 -0.48
N ASN A 234 -3.31 -19.22 -1.65
CA ASN A 234 -4.30 -18.63 -2.58
C ASN A 234 -5.21 -17.58 -1.92
N SER A 235 -4.70 -16.82 -0.96
CA SER A 235 -5.38 -15.64 -0.46
C SER A 235 -5.70 -14.69 -1.61
N VAL A 236 -6.95 -14.22 -1.68
CA VAL A 236 -7.38 -13.24 -2.70
C VAL A 236 -6.58 -11.94 -2.64
N HIS A 237 -6.11 -11.55 -1.45
CA HIS A 237 -5.29 -10.36 -1.27
C HIS A 237 -3.93 -10.48 -1.97
N GLY A 238 -3.25 -11.62 -1.79
CA GLY A 238 -1.94 -11.86 -2.39
C GLY A 238 -2.03 -12.18 -3.88
N THR A 239 -2.97 -13.04 -4.26
CA THR A 239 -3.16 -13.40 -5.68
C THR A 239 -3.55 -12.19 -6.53
N ALA A 240 -4.49 -11.34 -6.08
CA ALA A 240 -4.86 -10.14 -6.82
C ALA A 240 -3.70 -9.13 -6.89
N ALA A 241 -3.01 -8.89 -5.77
CA ALA A 241 -1.85 -7.98 -5.75
C ALA A 241 -0.74 -8.47 -6.69
N PHE A 242 -0.48 -9.77 -6.73
CA PHE A 242 0.51 -10.36 -7.64
C PHE A 242 0.10 -10.22 -9.11
N VAL A 243 -1.19 -10.43 -9.43
CA VAL A 243 -1.70 -10.18 -10.79
C VAL A 243 -1.48 -8.72 -11.19
N HIS A 244 -1.77 -7.74 -10.31
CA HIS A 244 -1.47 -6.34 -10.59
C HIS A 244 0.02 -6.08 -10.82
N ALA A 245 0.90 -6.70 -10.02
CA ALA A 245 2.34 -6.58 -10.20
C ALA A 245 2.81 -7.17 -11.55
N SER A 246 2.29 -8.34 -11.94
CA SER A 246 2.61 -8.97 -13.23
C SER A 246 2.15 -8.14 -14.41
N LEU A 247 0.93 -7.59 -14.37
CA LEU A 247 0.42 -6.73 -15.43
C LEU A 247 1.29 -5.48 -15.62
N GLU A 248 1.70 -4.85 -14.52
CA GLU A 248 2.56 -3.66 -14.60
C GLU A 248 3.98 -3.97 -15.08
N GLN A 249 4.53 -5.14 -14.70
CA GLN A 249 5.81 -5.63 -15.24
C GLN A 249 5.72 -5.84 -16.76
N GLU A 250 4.70 -6.56 -17.23
CA GLU A 250 4.51 -6.84 -18.67
C GLU A 250 4.33 -5.54 -19.47
N MET A 251 3.55 -4.58 -18.96
CA MET A 251 3.35 -3.28 -19.60
C MET A 251 4.63 -2.43 -19.68
N LEU A 252 5.54 -2.58 -18.71
CA LEU A 252 6.85 -1.92 -18.75
C LEU A 252 7.79 -2.55 -19.78
N GLU A 253 7.82 -3.89 -19.86
CA GLU A 253 8.62 -4.61 -20.86
C GLU A 253 8.18 -4.26 -22.30
N ASP A 254 6.87 -4.18 -22.53
CA ASP A 254 6.31 -3.77 -23.82
C ASP A 254 6.67 -2.32 -24.18
N ALA A 255 6.69 -1.42 -23.19
CA ALA A 255 7.04 -0.01 -23.39
C ALA A 255 8.54 0.20 -23.67
N GLU A 256 9.41 -0.66 -23.12
CA GLU A 256 10.86 -0.60 -23.31
C GLU A 256 11.32 -1.33 -24.60
N GLY A 257 10.46 -2.15 -25.20
CA GLY A 257 10.73 -2.95 -26.39
C GLY A 257 11.63 -4.15 -26.10
N PRO A 258 11.78 -5.11 -27.05
CA PRO A 258 12.60 -6.30 -26.81
C PRO A 258 14.03 -5.89 -26.47
N SER A 259 14.51 -6.34 -25.31
CA SER A 259 15.89 -6.14 -24.87
C SER A 259 16.80 -6.60 -26.01
N ARG A 260 17.57 -5.66 -26.59
CA ARG A 260 18.57 -6.01 -27.60
C ARG A 260 19.61 -6.91 -26.94
N LYS A 261 19.45 -8.22 -27.10
CA LYS A 261 20.51 -9.22 -26.90
C LYS A 261 21.56 -9.07 -27.99
#